data_AF-A0A426Z5Q1-F1
#
_entry.id   AF-A0A426Z5Q1-F1
#
_cell.length_a   1.000
_cell.length_b   1.000
_cell.length_c   1.000
_cell.angle_alpha   90.00
_cell.angle_beta   90.00
_cell.angle_gamma   90.00
#
_symmetry.space_group_name_H-M   'P 1'
#
loop_
_entity.id
_entity.type
_entity.pdbx_description
1 polymer ?
#
loop_
_entity_poly.entity_id
_entity_poly.type
_entity_poly.pdbx_seq_one_letter_code
_entity_poly.pdbx_strand_id
1 'polypeptide(L)'
;MNHYLDLFPPSFVAVMTPFFLLPLLLLLALPLPLARSHDYHDALAKSILFFEGQRSGKLPADQRAEWRGDSALSDGSEVGVDLTGGYYDAGDNVKFGFPMAFTTTMLSWSVIEFGDYMPADERRNAAAAIRWATDYLLKTVSHPGVVFVQVIPHRHLY
;
A
#
# COMPACT_ATOMS: atom_id res chain seq x y z
N MET A 1 -59.52 -1.55 -28.18
CA MET A 1 -59.62 -3.02 -28.16
C MET A 1 -58.49 -3.53 -29.06
N ASN A 2 -57.49 -4.16 -28.48
CA ASN A 2 -56.20 -4.42 -29.15
C ASN A 2 -56.35 -5.55 -30.19
N HIS A 3 -56.64 -5.21 -31.45
CA HIS A 3 -56.77 -6.14 -32.57
C HIS A 3 -55.45 -6.79 -33.05
N TYR A 4 -54.34 -6.56 -32.35
CA TYR A 4 -53.03 -7.06 -32.78
C TYR A 4 -52.69 -8.46 -32.28
N LEU A 5 -53.44 -8.99 -31.30
CA LEU A 5 -53.15 -10.30 -30.69
C LEU A 5 -53.74 -11.49 -31.47
N ASP A 6 -54.58 -11.25 -32.48
CA ASP A 6 -55.24 -12.30 -33.27
C ASP A 6 -54.57 -12.57 -34.63
N LEU A 7 -53.43 -11.92 -34.93
CA LEU A 7 -52.79 -12.02 -36.25
C LEU A 7 -52.10 -13.35 -36.55
N PHE A 8 -51.94 -14.24 -35.57
CA PHE A 8 -51.24 -15.51 -35.74
C PHE A 8 -51.96 -16.67 -35.03
N PRO A 9 -51.99 -17.87 -35.64
CA PRO A 9 -52.65 -19.02 -35.02
C PRO A 9 -51.96 -19.42 -33.70
N PRO A 10 -52.67 -20.02 -32.72
CA PRO A 10 -52.11 -20.41 -31.43
C PRO A 10 -50.88 -21.33 -31.54
N SER A 11 -50.86 -22.16 -32.59
CA SER A 11 -49.72 -23.04 -32.93
C SER A 11 -48.47 -22.25 -33.33
N PHE A 12 -48.60 -21.09 -33.96
CA PHE A 12 -47.48 -20.22 -34.32
C PHE A 12 -46.88 -19.55 -33.07
N VAL A 13 -47.72 -19.09 -32.14
CA VAL A 13 -47.27 -18.50 -30.86
C VAL A 13 -46.55 -19.54 -29.99
N ALA A 14 -47.05 -20.78 -29.94
CA ALA A 14 -46.42 -21.88 -29.19
C ALA A 14 -45.07 -22.30 -29.78
N VAL A 15 -44.89 -22.19 -31.10
CA VAL A 15 -43.60 -22.49 -31.76
C VAL A 15 -42.60 -21.36 -31.56
N MET A 16 -43.03 -20.09 -31.59
CA MET A 16 -42.14 -18.93 -31.45
C MET A 16 -41.73 -18.60 -30.00
N THR A 17 -42.54 -18.96 -29.01
CA THR A 17 -42.28 -18.69 -27.58
C THR A 17 -40.92 -19.18 -27.08
N PRO A 18 -40.45 -20.42 -27.35
CA PRO A 18 -39.12 -20.85 -26.91
C PRO A 18 -37.98 -20.09 -27.60
N PHE A 19 -38.16 -19.59 -28.83
CA PHE A 19 -37.12 -18.82 -29.54
C PHE A 19 -36.87 -17.44 -28.92
N PHE A 20 -37.81 -16.90 -28.14
CA PHE A 20 -37.63 -15.64 -27.42
C PHE A 20 -37.39 -15.84 -25.92
N LEU A 21 -38.06 -16.81 -25.30
CA LEU A 21 -37.93 -17.08 -23.87
C LEU A 21 -36.63 -17.78 -23.52
N LEU A 22 -36.12 -18.70 -24.35
CA LEU A 22 -34.88 -19.42 -24.08
C LEU A 22 -33.64 -18.50 -24.12
N PRO A 23 -33.42 -17.64 -25.14
CA PRO A 23 -32.30 -16.70 -25.11
C PRO A 23 -32.46 -15.62 -24.02
N LEU A 24 -33.69 -15.21 -23.68
CA LEU A 24 -33.94 -14.31 -22.55
C LEU A 24 -33.59 -14.97 -21.21
N LEU A 25 -33.96 -16.24 -21.01
CA LEU A 25 -33.62 -17.02 -19.83
C LEU A 25 -32.11 -17.27 -19.75
N LEU A 26 -31.45 -17.55 -20.89
CA LEU A 26 -29.99 -17.66 -20.99
C LEU A 26 -29.29 -16.33 -20.69
N LEU A 27 -29.84 -15.20 -21.14
CA LEU A 27 -29.32 -13.86 -20.87
C LEU A 27 -29.46 -13.49 -19.39
N LEU A 28 -30.55 -13.89 -18.74
CA LEU A 28 -30.79 -13.69 -17.31
C LEU A 28 -30.01 -14.68 -16.43
N ALA A 29 -29.62 -15.83 -16.98
CA ALA A 29 -28.79 -16.84 -16.32
C ALA A 29 -27.28 -16.61 -16.50
N LEU A 30 -26.86 -15.67 -17.35
CA LEU A 30 -25.46 -15.24 -17.41
C LEU A 30 -25.06 -14.66 -16.05
N PRO A 31 -24.00 -15.16 -15.41
CA PRO A 31 -23.48 -14.53 -14.21
C PRO A 31 -23.05 -13.11 -14.58
N LEU A 32 -23.78 -12.11 -14.07
CA LEU A 32 -23.32 -10.74 -14.09
C LEU A 32 -21.95 -10.71 -13.39
N PRO A 33 -20.96 -9.93 -13.87
CA PRO A 33 -19.76 -9.72 -13.10
C PRO A 33 -20.19 -8.98 -11.83
N LEU A 34 -20.35 -9.71 -10.72
CA LEU A 34 -20.43 -9.07 -9.42
C LEU A 34 -19.13 -8.30 -9.25
N ALA A 35 -19.24 -7.00 -8.96
CA ALA A 35 -18.10 -6.21 -8.57
C ALA A 35 -17.43 -6.92 -7.38
N ARG A 36 -16.22 -7.44 -7.61
CA ARG A 36 -15.46 -8.10 -6.55
C ARG A 36 -15.05 -7.00 -5.57
N SER A 37 -15.59 -7.03 -4.36
CA SER A 37 -15.16 -6.12 -3.30
C SER A 37 -13.64 -6.28 -3.09
N HIS A 38 -12.94 -5.16 -2.95
CA HIS A 38 -11.52 -5.17 -2.62
C HIS A 38 -11.33 -5.48 -1.14
N ASP A 39 -10.33 -6.30 -0.84
CA ASP A 39 -9.90 -6.55 0.52
C ASP A 39 -9.00 -5.41 1.00
N TYR A 40 -9.62 -4.36 1.53
CA TYR A 40 -8.89 -3.19 2.04
C TYR A 40 -8.11 -3.50 3.33
N HIS A 41 -8.45 -4.57 4.05
CA HIS A 41 -7.68 -5.01 5.21
C HIS A 41 -6.32 -5.56 4.76
N ASP A 42 -6.33 -6.47 3.79
CA ASP A 42 -5.10 -7.01 3.18
C ASP A 42 -4.27 -5.90 2.49
N ALA A 43 -4.93 -4.98 1.78
CA ALA A 43 -4.26 -3.86 1.14
C ALA A 43 -3.56 -2.93 2.15
N LEU A 44 -4.24 -2.62 3.27
CA LEU A 44 -3.66 -1.79 4.34
C LEU A 44 -2.47 -2.48 5.01
N ALA A 45 -2.61 -3.76 5.36
CA ALA A 45 -1.54 -4.52 5.99
C ALA A 45 -0.28 -4.57 5.13
N LYS A 46 -0.43 -4.81 3.82
CA LYS A 46 0.69 -4.81 2.87
C LYS A 46 1.28 -3.41 2.64
N SER A 47 0.45 -2.38 2.61
CA SER A 47 0.89 -0.99 2.50
C SER A 47 1.77 -0.58 3.68
N ILE A 48 1.43 -1.02 4.90
CA ILE A 48 2.25 -0.76 6.09
C ILE A 48 3.51 -1.64 6.10
N LEU A 49 3.40 -2.91 5.70
CA LEU A 49 4.55 -3.83 5.58
C LEU A 49 5.61 -3.32 4.59
N PHE A 50 5.20 -2.60 3.54
CA PHE A 50 6.13 -1.97 2.59
C PHE A 50 7.18 -1.09 3.29
N PHE A 51 6.80 -0.35 4.34
CA PHE A 51 7.75 0.47 5.10
C PHE A 51 8.85 -0.39 5.76
N GLU A 52 8.52 -1.55 6.32
CA GLU A 52 9.51 -2.48 6.86
C GLU A 52 10.47 -2.97 5.77
N GLY A 53 9.93 -3.22 4.57
CA GLY A 53 10.68 -3.53 3.37
C GLY A 53 11.67 -2.44 2.94
N GLN A 54 11.50 -1.19 3.38
CA GLN A 54 12.36 -0.06 3.02
C GLN A 54 13.33 0.38 4.12
N ARG A 55 13.30 -0.22 5.33
CA ARG A 55 14.16 0.22 6.44
C ARG A 55 15.65 0.12 6.11
N SER A 56 16.43 1.14 6.42
CA SER A 56 17.90 1.13 6.43
C SER A 56 18.42 1.10 7.87
N GLY A 57 19.62 0.59 8.12
CA GLY A 57 20.23 0.54 9.46
C GLY A 57 20.12 -0.84 10.12
N LYS A 58 20.25 -0.86 11.44
CA LYS A 58 20.14 -2.08 12.25
C LYS A 58 18.68 -2.41 12.51
N LEU A 59 18.18 -3.50 11.94
CA LEU A 59 16.78 -3.85 11.97
C LEU A 59 16.34 -4.36 13.36
N PRO A 60 15.09 -4.07 13.77
CA PRO A 60 14.58 -4.59 15.03
C PRO A 60 14.29 -6.09 14.90
N ALA A 61 14.53 -6.84 15.98
CA ALA A 61 14.42 -8.30 15.99
C ALA A 61 12.99 -8.82 15.76
N ASP A 62 11.99 -7.97 16.00
CA ASP A 62 10.56 -8.25 15.86
C ASP A 62 9.96 -7.74 14.53
N GLN A 63 10.80 -7.36 13.55
CA GLN A 63 10.35 -7.01 12.20
C GLN A 63 9.68 -8.21 11.49
N ARG A 64 8.62 -7.93 10.70
CA ARG A 64 7.86 -8.91 9.92
C ARG A 64 8.49 -9.22 8.55
N ALA A 65 9.21 -8.27 7.96
CA ALA A 65 9.91 -8.46 6.69
C ALA A 65 11.23 -9.26 6.87
N GLU A 66 11.12 -10.58 7.01
CA GLU A 66 12.22 -11.52 7.30
C GLU A 66 13.29 -11.63 6.19
N TRP A 67 12.96 -11.20 4.97
CA TRP A 67 13.88 -11.21 3.84
C TRP A 67 14.86 -10.02 3.83
N ARG A 68 14.71 -9.06 4.76
CA ARG A 68 15.62 -7.93 4.96
C ARG A 68 16.63 -8.25 6.06
N GLY A 69 17.83 -7.66 5.95
CA GLY A 69 18.88 -7.72 6.98
C GLY A 69 19.47 -6.35 7.27
N ASP A 70 20.31 -6.27 8.31
CA ASP A 70 21.04 -5.06 8.69
C ASP A 70 21.82 -4.47 7.50
N SER A 71 21.71 -3.15 7.30
CA SER A 71 22.34 -2.47 6.16
C SER A 71 22.79 -1.06 6.51
N ALA A 72 23.75 -0.52 5.74
CA ALA A 72 24.19 0.87 5.82
C ALA A 72 24.56 1.35 7.25
N LEU A 73 25.21 0.47 8.03
CA LEU A 73 25.57 0.69 9.44
C LEU A 73 26.66 1.76 9.64
N SER A 74 27.28 2.22 8.56
CA SER A 74 28.32 3.25 8.54
C SER A 74 27.81 4.61 8.05
N ASP A 75 26.51 4.77 7.81
CA ASP A 75 25.94 6.01 7.29
C ASP A 75 26.26 7.21 8.22
N GLY A 76 26.87 8.26 7.66
CA GLY A 76 27.29 9.47 8.37
C GLY A 76 28.70 9.41 9.00
N SER A 77 29.36 8.25 8.98
CA SER A 77 30.69 8.09 9.58
C SER A 77 31.76 8.98 8.95
N GLU A 78 31.68 9.26 7.65
CA GLU A 78 32.60 10.17 6.95
C GLU A 78 32.62 11.61 7.48
N VAL A 79 31.53 12.03 8.12
CA VAL A 79 31.35 13.36 8.71
C VAL A 79 31.23 13.30 10.24
N GLY A 80 31.53 12.15 10.84
CA GLY A 80 31.56 11.96 12.29
C GLY A 80 30.19 11.98 12.98
N VAL A 81 29.11 11.65 12.26
CA VAL A 81 27.74 11.61 12.82
C VAL A 81 27.08 10.25 12.61
N ASP A 82 26.14 9.88 13.48
CA ASP A 82 25.29 8.70 13.25
C ASP A 82 24.09 9.10 12.40
N LEU A 83 24.08 8.66 11.14
CA LEU A 83 22.94 8.77 10.24
C LEU A 83 22.38 7.40 9.88
N THR A 84 22.59 6.36 10.69
CA THR A 84 21.94 5.05 10.50
C THR A 84 20.42 5.14 10.75
N GLY A 85 19.63 4.29 10.08
CA GLY A 85 18.17 4.32 10.18
C GLY A 85 17.49 4.92 8.95
N GLY A 86 16.20 5.18 9.09
CA GLY A 86 15.36 5.79 8.05
C GLY A 86 14.95 4.81 6.97
N TYR A 87 14.41 5.34 5.87
CA TYR A 87 13.95 4.55 4.73
C TYR A 87 14.79 4.79 3.48
N TYR A 88 15.00 3.74 2.70
CA TYR A 88 15.38 3.90 1.29
C TYR A 88 14.19 4.45 0.50
N ASP A 89 14.46 5.39 -0.40
CA ASP A 89 13.43 6.20 -1.05
C ASP A 89 12.55 5.40 -2.02
N ALA A 90 13.18 4.52 -2.81
CA ALA A 90 12.51 3.77 -3.86
C ALA A 90 13.13 2.37 -4.01
N GLY A 91 13.44 1.96 -5.25
CA GLY A 91 14.16 0.71 -5.55
C GLY A 91 15.69 0.83 -5.46
N ASP A 92 16.19 1.97 -5.02
CA ASP A 92 17.61 2.18 -4.72
C ASP A 92 17.85 2.11 -3.21
N ASN A 93 19.06 2.45 -2.78
CA ASN A 93 19.43 2.50 -1.38
C ASN A 93 19.70 3.94 -0.91
N VAL A 94 19.28 4.96 -1.66
CA VAL A 94 19.51 6.35 -1.27
C VAL A 94 18.44 6.79 -0.26
N LYS A 95 18.85 7.56 0.74
CA LYS A 95 17.93 8.16 1.71
C LYS A 95 17.72 9.61 1.35
N PHE A 96 16.67 9.90 0.58
CA PHE A 96 16.26 11.27 0.26
C PHE A 96 15.38 11.82 1.39
N GLY A 97 15.87 12.83 2.11
CA GLY A 97 15.20 13.36 3.30
C GLY A 97 13.85 14.02 3.03
N PHE A 98 13.70 14.70 1.89
CA PHE A 98 12.45 15.38 1.54
C PHE A 98 11.26 14.41 1.31
N PRO A 99 11.34 13.43 0.39
CA PRO A 99 10.25 12.46 0.20
C PRO A 99 10.03 11.59 1.44
N MET A 100 11.07 11.27 2.22
CA MET A 100 10.90 10.56 3.49
C MET A 100 10.09 11.38 4.49
N ALA A 101 10.41 12.66 4.67
CA ALA A 101 9.67 13.56 5.58
C ALA A 101 8.22 13.76 5.12
N PHE A 102 8.00 13.93 3.81
CA PHE A 102 6.66 13.99 3.23
C PHE A 102 5.86 12.71 3.50
N THR A 103 6.44 11.55 3.22
CA THR A 103 5.79 10.25 3.42
C THR A 103 5.46 10.02 4.90
N THR A 104 6.37 10.38 5.79
CA THR A 104 6.17 10.29 7.24
C THR A 104 5.04 11.19 7.71
N THR A 105 4.94 12.40 7.15
CA THR A 105 3.86 13.35 7.44
C THR A 105 2.51 12.79 6.99
N MET A 106 2.43 12.26 5.76
CA MET A 106 1.20 11.68 5.23
C MET A 106 0.75 10.44 6.01
N LEU A 107 1.69 9.57 6.40
CA LEU A 107 1.37 8.41 7.24
C LEU A 107 0.89 8.85 8.63
N SER A 108 1.55 9.83 9.24
CA SER A 108 1.15 10.38 10.55
C SER A 108 -0.25 11.00 10.49
N TRP A 109 -0.53 11.79 9.45
CA TRP A 109 -1.86 12.36 9.25
C TRP A 109 -2.91 11.26 9.05
N SER A 110 -2.63 10.24 8.23
CA SER A 110 -3.54 9.10 8.06
C SER A 110 -3.86 8.40 9.38
N VAL A 111 -2.87 8.19 10.26
CA VAL A 111 -3.10 7.59 11.58
C VAL A 111 -3.91 8.51 12.49
N ILE A 112 -3.69 9.83 12.45
CA ILE A 112 -4.47 10.80 13.24
C ILE A 112 -5.92 10.83 12.79
N GLU A 113 -6.17 10.86 11.48
CA GLU A 113 -7.51 11.01 10.91
C GLU A 113 -8.31 9.70 10.92
N PHE A 114 -7.65 8.58 10.60
CA PHE A 114 -8.31 7.31 10.33
C PHE A 114 -7.88 6.17 11.27
N GLY A 115 -7.03 6.44 12.27
CA GLY A 115 -6.47 5.41 13.14
C GLY A 115 -7.52 4.57 13.87
N ASP A 116 -8.68 5.12 14.19
CA ASP A 116 -9.77 4.38 14.86
C ASP A 116 -10.48 3.38 13.94
N TYR A 117 -10.32 3.51 12.62
CA TYR A 117 -10.81 2.55 11.62
C TYR A 117 -9.76 1.49 11.26
N MET A 118 -8.51 1.65 11.72
CA MET A 118 -7.45 0.68 11.48
C MET A 118 -7.56 -0.51 12.45
N PRO A 119 -7.27 -1.74 12.00
CA PRO A 119 -7.01 -2.86 12.89
C PRO A 119 -5.97 -2.47 13.95
N ALA A 120 -6.16 -2.91 15.20
CA ALA A 120 -5.35 -2.44 16.32
C ALA A 120 -3.86 -2.79 16.16
N ASP A 121 -3.56 -3.91 15.53
CA ASP A 121 -2.22 -4.35 15.13
C ASP A 121 -1.65 -3.48 14.01
N GLU A 122 -2.41 -3.19 12.95
CA GLU A 122 -1.94 -2.33 11.88
C GLU A 122 -1.73 -0.87 12.32
N ARG A 123 -2.55 -0.37 13.25
CA ARG A 123 -2.28 0.93 13.89
C ARG A 123 -0.94 0.94 14.64
N ARG A 124 -0.59 -0.15 15.33
CA ARG A 124 0.72 -0.29 16.00
C ARG A 124 1.85 -0.35 14.98
N ASN A 125 1.68 -1.08 13.89
CA ASN A 125 2.67 -1.19 12.83
C ASN A 125 2.90 0.16 12.13
N ALA A 126 1.83 0.92 11.86
CA ALA A 126 1.91 2.27 11.31
C ALA A 126 2.64 3.22 12.26
N ALA A 127 2.32 3.16 13.57
CA ALA A 127 3.04 3.94 14.58
C ALA A 127 4.54 3.57 14.65
N ALA A 128 4.88 2.28 14.54
CA ALA A 128 6.27 1.83 14.47
C ALA A 128 6.97 2.32 13.19
N ALA A 129 6.26 2.38 12.06
CA ALA A 129 6.79 2.92 10.81
C ALA A 129 7.04 4.44 10.89
N ILE A 130 6.14 5.20 11.52
CA ILE A 130 6.32 6.64 11.77
C ILE A 130 7.52 6.86 12.69
N ARG A 131 7.61 6.08 13.78
CA ARG A 131 8.73 6.16 14.72
C ARG A 131 10.06 5.91 14.03
N TRP A 132 10.17 4.89 13.20
CA TRP A 132 11.40 4.59 12.47
C TRP A 132 11.91 5.77 11.62
N ALA A 133 11.00 6.46 10.93
CA ALA A 133 11.36 7.63 10.14
C ALA A 133 11.72 8.83 11.01
N THR A 134 10.91 9.11 12.04
CA THR A 134 11.12 10.27 12.92
C THR A 134 12.38 10.14 13.76
N ASP A 135 12.72 8.95 14.25
CA ASP A 135 13.99 8.67 14.93
C ASP A 135 15.18 9.01 14.01
N TYR A 136 15.10 8.69 12.72
CA TYR A 136 16.12 9.10 11.74
C TYR A 136 16.11 10.61 11.45
N LEU A 137 14.95 11.23 11.23
CA LEU A 137 14.84 12.67 10.97
C LEU A 137 15.34 13.51 12.16
N LEU A 138 15.20 13.02 13.39
CA LEU A 138 15.79 13.66 14.56
C LEU A 138 17.32 13.63 14.53
N LYS A 139 17.93 12.54 14.03
CA LYS A 139 19.38 12.48 13.82
C LYS A 139 19.84 13.52 12.79
N THR A 140 19.08 13.72 11.71
CA THR A 140 19.49 14.65 10.65
C THR A 140 19.50 16.13 11.05
N VAL A 141 18.82 16.50 12.13
CA VAL A 141 18.77 17.87 12.68
C VAL A 141 19.45 18.00 14.05
N SER A 142 20.17 16.96 14.49
CA SER A 142 20.79 16.92 15.82
C SER A 142 21.96 17.89 16.01
N HIS A 143 22.46 18.49 14.93
CA HIS A 143 23.62 19.38 14.94
C HIS A 143 23.16 20.84 14.71
N PRO A 144 23.45 21.78 15.62
CA PRO A 144 23.02 23.16 15.49
C PRO A 144 23.45 23.80 14.16
N GLY A 145 22.49 24.37 13.43
CA GLY A 145 22.74 25.04 12.15
C GLY A 145 23.02 24.10 10.97
N VAL A 146 22.91 22.78 11.16
CA VAL A 146 23.16 21.77 10.12
C VAL A 146 21.92 20.89 9.96
N VAL A 147 21.56 20.62 8.70
CA VAL A 147 20.52 19.64 8.36
C VAL A 147 21.08 18.68 7.33
N PHE A 148 21.09 17.39 7.66
CA PHE A 148 21.45 16.33 6.72
C PHE A 148 20.24 15.96 5.86
N VAL A 149 20.28 16.26 4.58
CA VAL A 149 19.12 16.07 3.68
C VAL A 149 19.21 14.81 2.82
N GLN A 150 20.40 14.20 2.73
CA GLN A 150 20.63 13.02 1.89
C GLN A 150 21.77 12.17 2.43
N VAL A 151 21.64 10.86 2.31
CA VAL A 151 22.73 9.90 2.52
C VAL A 151 22.72 8.88 1.39
N ILE A 152 23.88 8.67 0.78
CA ILE A 152 24.10 7.61 -0.20
C ILE A 152 24.96 6.55 0.50
N PRO A 153 24.44 5.33 0.74
CA PRO A 153 25.25 4.28 1.34
C PRO A 153 26.49 4.03 0.50
N HIS A 154 27.65 3.97 1.15
CA HIS A 154 28.89 3.67 0.47
C HIS A 154 28.75 2.36 -0.31
N ARG A 155 28.96 2.42 -1.63
CA ARG A 155 29.34 1.22 -2.38
C ARG A 155 30.66 0.77 -1.77
N HIS A 156 30.67 -0.37 -1.09
CA HIS A 156 31.84 -1.22 -1.18
C HIS A 156 31.98 -1.53 -2.67
N LEU A 157 32.87 -0.78 -3.33
CA LEU A 157 33.42 -1.21 -4.60
C LEU A 157 34.03 -2.58 -4.32
N TYR A 158 33.56 -3.57 -5.07
CA TYR A 158 34.16 -4.90 -5.13
C TYR A 158 35.67 -4.82 -5.33
#